data_AF-C6BZK3-F1
#
_entry.id   AF-C6BZK3-F1
#
_cell.length_a   1.000
_cell.length_b   1.000
_cell.length_c   1.000
_cell.angle_alpha   90.00
_cell.angle_beta   90.00
_cell.angle_gamma   90.00
#
_symmetry.space_group_name_H-M   'P 1'
#
loop_
_entity.id
_entity.type
_entity.pdbx_description
1 polymer ?
#
loop_
_entity_poly.entity_id
_entity_poly.type
_entity_poly.pdbx_seq_one_letter_code
_entity_poly.pdbx_strand_id
1 'polypeptide(L)'
;MVNDISSYCFEKPALYLLSLLLGNPNDVSTLKVPSDFGLLRFKGMDLLQERGQIPKLVLDFELEAGSFRAVYFGHVSPFKLGSVQLIQEGREEINQVFSSSGKVLVPMQAATQVDGFPPDLNWNILAGSLSLWRACCGLPNGCDPSLGKYFNKMKTVSRYQWDNISYEVEGDEIVEEWSACVPDAVVNDIKVVFVIKNGLISALKG
;
A
#
# COMPACT_ATOMS: atom_id res chain seq x y z
N MET A 1 -7.51 -19.72 -18.30
CA MET A 1 -8.56 -19.29 -17.34
C MET A 1 -7.89 -18.36 -16.34
N VAL A 2 -7.85 -17.06 -16.66
CA VAL A 2 -7.23 -16.00 -15.84
C VAL A 2 -8.31 -15.22 -15.04
N ASN A 3 -9.59 -15.55 -15.24
CA ASN A 3 -10.74 -14.80 -14.70
C ASN A 3 -11.10 -15.10 -13.22
N ASP A 4 -10.40 -16.01 -12.53
CA ASP A 4 -10.76 -16.42 -11.16
C ASP A 4 -9.77 -15.97 -10.08
N ILE A 5 -8.71 -15.21 -10.43
CA ILE A 5 -7.78 -14.69 -9.42
C ILE A 5 -8.36 -13.40 -8.85
N SER A 6 -8.62 -13.41 -7.55
CA SER A 6 -9.10 -12.24 -6.83
C SER A 6 -8.12 -11.06 -6.99
N SER A 7 -8.65 -9.84 -7.19
CA SER A 7 -7.84 -8.61 -7.18
C SER A 7 -6.93 -8.52 -5.97
N TYR A 8 -7.44 -9.02 -4.83
CA TYR A 8 -6.77 -9.03 -3.55
C TYR A 8 -5.41 -9.72 -3.58
N CYS A 9 -5.25 -10.78 -4.40
CA CYS A 9 -3.98 -11.48 -4.57
C CYS A 9 -2.88 -10.57 -5.15
N PHE A 10 -3.27 -9.58 -5.95
CA PHE A 10 -2.37 -8.60 -6.56
C PHE A 10 -2.14 -7.37 -5.68
N GLU A 11 -3.10 -7.03 -4.82
CA GLU A 11 -3.05 -5.87 -3.93
C GLU A 11 -2.16 -6.10 -2.70
N LYS A 12 -2.28 -7.29 -2.08
CA LYS A 12 -1.58 -7.64 -0.83
C LYS A 12 -0.06 -7.44 -0.87
N PRO A 13 0.69 -7.87 -1.90
CA PRO A 13 2.15 -7.89 -1.82
C PRO A 13 2.78 -6.52 -1.51
N ALA A 14 2.36 -5.47 -2.22
CA ALA A 14 2.90 -4.14 -2.01
C ALA A 14 2.43 -3.52 -0.69
N LEU A 15 1.19 -3.80 -0.26
CA LEU A 15 0.67 -3.36 1.02
C LEU A 15 1.41 -4.02 2.19
N TYR A 16 1.69 -5.32 2.07
CA TYR A 16 2.48 -6.06 3.04
C TYR A 16 3.91 -5.54 3.08
N LEU A 17 4.57 -5.38 1.92
CA LEU A 17 5.91 -4.79 1.81
C LEU A 17 6.00 -3.48 2.59
N LEU A 18 4.98 -2.62 2.47
CA LEU A 18 4.96 -1.36 3.19
C LEU A 18 5.02 -1.54 4.71
N SER A 19 4.35 -2.55 5.24
CA SER A 19 4.38 -2.91 6.66
C SER A 19 5.78 -3.34 7.08
N LEU A 20 6.44 -4.20 6.30
CA LEU A 20 7.83 -4.61 6.55
C LEU A 20 8.79 -3.42 6.56
N LEU A 21 8.64 -2.49 5.62
CA LEU A 21 9.49 -1.31 5.52
C LEU A 21 9.30 -0.33 6.68
N LEU A 22 8.11 -0.28 7.28
CA LEU A 22 7.85 0.53 8.47
C LEU A 22 8.60 0.02 9.71
N GLY A 23 8.86 -1.28 9.79
CA GLY A 23 9.75 -1.88 10.79
C GLY A 23 11.22 -1.47 10.68
N ASN A 24 11.57 -0.64 9.67
CA ASN A 24 12.91 -0.14 9.40
C ASN A 24 13.96 -1.26 9.32
N PRO A 25 13.85 -2.15 8.31
CA PRO A 25 14.71 -3.32 8.20
C PRO A 25 16.15 -2.91 7.92
N ASN A 26 17.10 -3.63 8.53
CA ASN A 26 18.53 -3.39 8.31
C ASN A 26 18.97 -3.71 6.88
N ASP A 27 18.31 -4.67 6.21
CA ASP A 27 18.63 -5.07 4.84
C ASP A 27 17.37 -5.39 4.04
N VAL A 28 17.03 -4.46 3.14
CA VAL A 28 15.88 -4.52 2.24
C VAL A 28 15.97 -5.68 1.25
N SER A 29 17.18 -6.10 0.85
CA SER A 29 17.37 -7.18 -0.14
C SER A 29 16.97 -8.55 0.39
N THR A 30 16.85 -8.69 1.71
CA THR A 30 16.43 -9.92 2.38
C THR A 30 14.93 -9.99 2.62
N LEU A 31 14.19 -8.92 2.32
CA LEU A 31 12.76 -8.85 2.58
C LEU A 31 12.01 -9.89 1.76
N LYS A 32 11.28 -10.71 2.49
CA LYS A 32 10.41 -11.75 1.98
C LYS A 32 8.97 -11.33 2.24
N VAL A 33 8.18 -11.26 1.18
CA VAL A 33 6.78 -10.84 1.21
C VAL A 33 5.90 -12.05 0.94
N PRO A 34 5.12 -12.53 1.92
CA PRO A 34 4.12 -13.57 1.70
C PRO A 34 3.08 -13.13 0.66
N SER A 35 2.73 -14.02 -0.27
CA SER A 35 1.68 -13.75 -1.26
C SER A 35 0.95 -15.03 -1.67
N ASP A 36 -0.21 -14.86 -2.31
CA ASP A 36 -0.98 -15.97 -2.89
C ASP A 36 -0.25 -16.65 -4.08
N PHE A 37 0.84 -16.04 -4.59
CA PHE A 37 1.70 -16.59 -5.64
C PHE A 37 2.95 -17.30 -5.11
N GLY A 38 3.08 -17.40 -3.78
CA GLY A 38 4.28 -17.86 -3.10
C GLY A 38 5.09 -16.73 -2.49
N LEU A 39 6.27 -17.04 -1.97
CA LEU A 39 7.13 -16.07 -1.31
C LEU A 39 7.80 -15.16 -2.33
N LEU A 40 7.59 -13.85 -2.21
CA LEU A 40 8.19 -12.86 -3.09
C LEU A 40 9.44 -12.26 -2.44
N ARG A 41 10.50 -12.06 -3.23
CA ARG A 41 11.67 -11.28 -2.82
C ARG A 41 11.59 -9.90 -3.43
N PHE A 42 11.66 -8.86 -2.61
CA PHE A 42 11.67 -7.50 -3.13
C PHE A 42 13.00 -7.20 -3.86
N LYS A 43 12.92 -6.74 -5.10
CA LYS A 43 14.10 -6.48 -5.96
C LYS A 43 14.40 -5.00 -6.09
N GLY A 44 13.39 -4.16 -6.06
CA GLY A 44 13.60 -2.73 -6.14
C GLY A 44 12.33 -1.94 -6.37
N MET A 45 12.52 -0.63 -6.32
CA MET A 45 11.49 0.37 -6.51
C MET A 45 12.02 1.48 -7.39
N ASP A 46 11.20 1.94 -8.33
CA ASP A 46 11.53 3.05 -9.22
C ASP A 46 10.33 4.01 -9.37
N LEU A 47 10.60 5.24 -9.81
CA LEU A 47 9.60 6.28 -10.01
C LEU A 47 9.67 6.81 -11.44
N LEU A 48 8.78 6.32 -12.30
CA LEU A 48 8.67 6.75 -13.68
C LEU A 48 7.90 8.07 -13.76
N GLN A 49 8.56 9.11 -14.28
CA GLN A 49 7.97 10.45 -14.41
C GLN A 49 7.84 10.84 -15.87
N GLU A 50 6.62 11.13 -16.28
CA GLU A 50 6.30 11.73 -17.58
C GLU A 50 5.75 13.14 -17.35
N ARG A 51 6.20 14.11 -18.14
CA ARG A 51 5.79 15.52 -17.98
C ARG A 51 4.28 15.64 -18.11
N GLY A 52 3.64 16.25 -17.12
CA GLY A 52 2.19 16.46 -17.09
C GLY A 52 1.37 15.26 -16.61
N GLN A 53 2.01 14.17 -16.19
CA GLN A 53 1.33 13.00 -15.62
C GLN A 53 1.72 12.79 -14.15
N ILE A 54 0.84 12.11 -13.42
CA ILE A 54 1.14 11.65 -12.06
C ILE A 54 2.28 10.61 -12.16
N PRO A 55 3.34 10.73 -11.35
CA PRO A 55 4.43 9.74 -11.32
C PRO A 55 3.90 8.32 -11.11
N LYS A 56 4.51 7.34 -11.78
CA LYS A 56 4.19 5.92 -11.59
C LYS A 56 5.27 5.31 -10.70
N LEU A 57 4.85 4.81 -9.55
CA LEU A 57 5.68 4.04 -8.65
C LEU A 57 5.69 2.59 -9.12
N VAL A 58 6.87 2.06 -9.43
CA VAL A 58 7.08 0.67 -9.84
C VAL A 58 7.71 -0.09 -8.69
N LEU A 59 7.16 -1.25 -8.36
CA LEU A 59 7.71 -2.20 -7.40
C LEU A 59 7.96 -3.52 -8.12
N ASP A 60 9.21 -3.98 -8.05
CA ASP A 60 9.66 -5.23 -8.68
C ASP A 60 9.94 -6.29 -7.63
N PHE A 61 9.41 -7.48 -7.88
CA PHE A 61 9.54 -8.66 -7.03
C PHE A 61 9.97 -9.88 -7.86
N GLU A 62 10.75 -10.75 -7.23
CA GLU A 62 11.20 -12.03 -7.78
C GLU A 62 10.47 -13.17 -7.08
N LEU A 63 10.04 -14.15 -7.88
CA LEU A 63 9.59 -15.47 -7.42
C LEU A 63 10.68 -16.50 -7.70
N GLU A 64 10.58 -17.68 -7.08
CA GLU A 64 11.51 -18.80 -7.37
C GLU A 64 11.61 -19.13 -8.86
N ALA A 65 10.48 -19.06 -9.57
CA ALA A 65 10.40 -19.33 -11.02
C ALA A 65 9.58 -18.24 -11.73
N GLY A 66 9.93 -16.96 -11.53
CA GLY A 66 9.20 -15.87 -12.16
C GLY A 66 9.42 -14.48 -11.57
N SER A 67 8.57 -13.54 -11.96
CA SER A 67 8.58 -12.17 -11.47
C SER A 67 7.18 -11.62 -11.27
N PHE A 68 7.05 -10.69 -10.33
CA PHE A 68 5.84 -9.93 -10.10
C PHE A 68 6.18 -8.45 -10.07
N ARG A 69 5.47 -7.65 -10.85
CA ARG A 69 5.61 -6.20 -10.89
C ARG A 69 4.28 -5.56 -10.56
N ALA A 70 4.30 -4.60 -9.65
CA ALA A 70 3.15 -3.77 -9.33
C ALA A 70 3.45 -2.29 -9.62
N VAL A 71 2.50 -1.61 -10.27
CA VAL A 71 2.62 -0.20 -10.63
C VAL A 71 1.51 0.59 -9.99
N TYR A 72 1.87 1.59 -9.19
CA TYR A 72 0.95 2.49 -8.49
C TYR A 72 1.04 3.92 -9.02
N PHE A 73 -0.04 4.68 -8.90
CA PHE A 73 -0.01 6.13 -9.13
C PHE A 73 0.52 6.87 -7.89
N GLY A 74 1.77 7.31 -7.96
CA GLY A 74 2.46 8.09 -6.95
C GLY A 74 2.97 7.28 -5.74
N HIS A 75 2.08 6.59 -5.02
CA HIS A 75 2.46 5.83 -3.82
C HIS A 75 1.64 4.54 -3.68
N VAL A 76 2.16 3.60 -2.89
CA VAL A 76 1.44 2.38 -2.52
C VAL A 76 0.18 2.74 -1.75
N SER A 77 -0.98 2.42 -2.31
CA SER A 77 -2.28 2.66 -1.71
C SER A 77 -3.30 1.70 -2.31
N PRO A 78 -4.23 1.15 -1.50
CA PRO A 78 -5.31 0.31 -2.00
C PRO A 78 -6.31 1.06 -2.89
N PHE A 79 -6.12 2.36 -3.12
CA PHE A 79 -6.92 3.17 -4.04
C PHE A 79 -6.17 3.55 -5.33
N LYS A 80 -4.88 3.19 -5.47
CA LYS A 80 -3.99 3.69 -6.53
C LYS A 80 -3.21 2.65 -7.33
N LEU A 81 -3.51 1.36 -7.18
CA LEU A 81 -2.94 0.33 -8.06
C LEU A 81 -3.38 0.62 -9.50
N GLY A 82 -2.39 0.80 -10.36
CA GLY A 82 -2.57 1.06 -11.78
C GLY A 82 -2.57 -0.23 -12.57
N SER A 83 -1.51 -1.02 -12.47
CA SER A 83 -1.39 -2.29 -13.19
C SER A 83 -0.45 -3.26 -12.49
N VAL A 84 -0.57 -4.53 -12.84
CA VAL A 84 0.37 -5.58 -12.44
C VAL A 84 0.77 -6.44 -13.62
N GLN A 85 1.95 -7.03 -13.51
CA GLN A 85 2.45 -8.07 -14.39
C GLN A 85 2.93 -9.24 -13.52
N LEU A 86 2.45 -10.45 -13.81
CA LEU A 86 2.90 -11.68 -13.17
C LEU A 86 3.37 -12.65 -14.26
N ILE A 87 4.63 -13.05 -14.15
CA ILE A 87 5.26 -14.06 -14.99
C ILE A 87 5.63 -15.23 -14.09
N GLN A 88 5.16 -16.43 -14.44
CA GLN A 88 5.51 -17.68 -13.74
C GLN A 88 5.85 -18.75 -14.77
N GLU A 89 6.92 -19.51 -14.53
CA GLU A 89 7.34 -20.60 -15.42
C GLU A 89 6.21 -21.61 -15.64
N GLY A 90 5.97 -21.98 -16.90
CA GLY A 90 4.93 -22.92 -17.29
C GLY A 90 3.49 -22.40 -17.15
N ARG A 91 3.30 -21.11 -16.86
CA ARG A 91 1.97 -20.47 -16.79
C ARG A 91 1.86 -19.33 -17.80
N GLU A 92 0.61 -19.00 -18.15
CA GLU A 92 0.31 -17.83 -18.96
C GLU A 92 0.68 -16.55 -18.20
N GLU A 93 1.31 -15.59 -18.89
CA GLU A 93 1.61 -14.28 -18.33
C GLU A 93 0.32 -13.52 -18.03
N ILE A 94 0.22 -12.95 -16.84
CA ILE A 94 -0.93 -12.14 -16.43
C ILE A 94 -0.53 -10.68 -16.47
N ASN A 95 -1.20 -9.91 -17.33
CA ASN A 95 -1.12 -8.46 -17.36
C ASN A 95 -2.51 -7.88 -17.04
N GLN A 96 -2.65 -7.24 -15.89
CA GLN A 96 -3.93 -6.70 -15.44
C GLN A 96 -3.82 -5.21 -15.14
N VAL A 97 -4.76 -4.44 -15.67
CA VAL A 97 -4.88 -2.99 -15.44
C VAL A 97 -6.06 -2.74 -14.50
N PHE A 98 -5.76 -2.19 -13.34
CA PHE A 98 -6.73 -1.84 -12.30
C PHE A 98 -7.27 -0.43 -12.47
N SER A 99 -6.43 0.51 -12.91
CA SER A 99 -6.79 1.91 -13.09
C SER A 99 -6.01 2.54 -14.24
N SER A 100 -6.66 3.40 -15.02
CA SER A 100 -6.04 4.13 -16.13
C SER A 100 -6.66 5.52 -16.27
N SER A 101 -5.82 6.55 -16.45
CA SER A 101 -6.26 7.94 -16.66
C SER A 101 -7.28 8.45 -15.63
N GLY A 102 -7.09 8.10 -14.35
CA GLY A 102 -7.99 8.50 -13.26
C GLY A 102 -9.29 7.70 -13.16
N LYS A 103 -9.49 6.69 -14.03
CA LYS A 103 -10.64 5.79 -13.99
C LYS A 103 -10.24 4.45 -13.38
N VAL A 104 -10.99 4.01 -12.37
CA VAL A 104 -10.92 2.64 -11.83
C VAL A 104 -11.59 1.70 -12.82
N LEU A 105 -10.87 0.67 -13.24
CA LEU A 105 -11.31 -0.39 -14.15
C LEU A 105 -11.66 -1.67 -13.40
N VAL A 106 -10.90 -1.97 -12.34
CA VAL A 106 -11.13 -3.12 -11.45
C VAL A 106 -11.22 -2.58 -10.03
N PRO A 107 -12.36 -2.76 -9.33
CA PRO A 107 -12.51 -2.36 -7.93
C PRO A 107 -11.47 -3.08 -7.07
N MET A 108 -10.82 -2.32 -6.18
CA MET A 108 -9.85 -2.86 -5.24
C MET A 108 -10.52 -3.30 -3.95
N GLN A 109 -10.26 -4.54 -3.55
CA GLN A 109 -10.86 -5.15 -2.38
C GLN A 109 -10.20 -4.65 -1.09
N ALA A 110 -8.91 -4.32 -1.11
CA ALA A 110 -8.22 -3.75 0.05
C ALA A 110 -8.66 -2.31 0.38
N ALA A 111 -9.47 -1.69 -0.50
CA ALA A 111 -10.06 -0.37 -0.30
C ALA A 111 -11.47 -0.41 0.32
N THR A 112 -12.03 -1.60 0.56
CA THR A 112 -13.36 -1.73 1.15
C THR A 112 -13.40 -1.18 2.57
N GLN A 113 -14.48 -0.47 2.89
CA GLN A 113 -14.71 0.10 4.22
C GLN A 113 -14.82 -1.02 5.26
N VAL A 114 -14.14 -0.84 6.39
CA VAL A 114 -14.24 -1.75 7.54
C VAL A 114 -15.60 -1.64 8.21
N ASP A 115 -16.05 -2.74 8.82
CA ASP A 115 -17.30 -2.77 9.56
C ASP A 115 -17.29 -1.83 10.77
N GLY A 116 -18.46 -1.27 11.10
CA GLY A 116 -18.62 -0.38 12.25
C GLY A 116 -18.02 1.02 12.07
N PHE A 117 -17.57 1.38 10.86
CA PHE A 117 -17.04 2.71 10.59
C PHE A 117 -18.11 3.80 10.79
N PRO A 118 -17.79 4.91 11.50
CA PRO A 118 -18.76 5.97 11.78
C PRO A 118 -19.34 6.60 10.50
N PRO A 119 -20.68 6.76 10.41
CA PRO A 119 -21.34 7.22 9.17
C PRO A 119 -21.12 8.70 8.85
N ASP A 120 -20.69 9.49 9.84
CA ASP A 120 -20.36 10.91 9.76
C ASP A 120 -18.94 11.16 9.22
N LEU A 121 -18.09 10.14 9.20
CA LEU A 121 -16.74 10.23 8.68
C LEU A 121 -16.66 9.76 7.22
N ASN A 122 -15.71 10.31 6.46
CA ASN A 122 -15.47 9.89 5.08
C ASN A 122 -14.35 8.86 5.00
N TRP A 123 -14.73 7.59 4.81
CA TRP A 123 -13.80 6.46 4.68
C TRP A 123 -12.69 6.71 3.67
N ASN A 124 -13.05 7.10 2.43
CA ASN A 124 -12.09 7.26 1.34
C ASN A 124 -11.05 8.35 1.65
N ILE A 125 -11.47 9.43 2.31
CA ILE A 125 -10.55 10.50 2.72
C ILE A 125 -9.61 10.01 3.82
N LEU A 126 -10.12 9.31 4.83
CA LEU A 126 -9.35 8.84 5.98
C LEU A 126 -8.39 7.70 5.60
N ALA A 127 -8.90 6.63 5.00
CA ALA A 127 -8.10 5.51 4.52
C ALA A 127 -7.11 5.94 3.43
N GLY A 128 -7.50 6.85 2.54
CA GLY A 128 -6.60 7.43 1.53
C GLY A 128 -5.48 8.27 2.16
N SER A 129 -5.80 9.11 3.14
CA SER A 129 -4.82 9.90 3.89
C SER A 129 -3.83 9.01 4.64
N LEU A 130 -4.32 7.99 5.35
CA LEU A 130 -3.47 7.04 6.06
C LEU A 130 -2.56 6.29 5.10
N SER A 131 -3.09 5.80 3.97
CA SER A 131 -2.31 5.07 2.96
C SER A 131 -1.16 5.91 2.42
N LEU A 132 -1.42 7.18 2.08
CA LEU A 132 -0.38 8.12 1.66
C LEU A 132 0.66 8.31 2.76
N TRP A 133 0.22 8.59 3.99
CA TRP A 133 1.13 8.84 5.11
C TRP A 133 2.02 7.63 5.40
N ARG A 134 1.43 6.43 5.48
CA ARG A 134 2.15 5.16 5.65
C ARG A 134 3.18 4.95 4.54
N ALA A 135 2.78 5.13 3.28
CA ALA A 135 3.70 5.03 2.15
C ALA A 135 4.87 6.01 2.29
N CYS A 136 4.62 7.23 2.73
CA CYS A 136 5.68 8.23 2.92
C CYS A 136 6.59 7.92 4.10
N CYS A 137 6.14 7.14 5.09
CA CYS A 137 6.97 6.68 6.20
C CYS A 137 7.79 5.43 5.85
N GLY A 138 7.19 4.45 5.16
CA GLY A 138 7.84 3.17 4.88
C GLY A 138 8.70 3.16 3.62
N LEU A 139 8.21 3.69 2.49
CA LEU A 139 8.92 3.59 1.20
C LEU A 139 10.35 4.16 1.20
N PRO A 140 10.66 5.28 1.88
CA PRO A 140 12.04 5.78 1.99
C PRO A 140 13.04 4.76 2.54
N ASN A 141 12.61 3.82 3.37
CA ASN A 141 13.48 2.78 3.95
C ASN A 141 13.82 1.68 2.94
N GLY A 142 13.09 1.61 1.81
CA GLY A 142 13.21 0.56 0.79
C GLY A 142 13.76 1.04 -0.55
N CYS A 143 14.11 2.32 -0.71
CA CYS A 143 14.63 2.86 -1.97
C CYS A 143 15.99 3.55 -1.82
N ASP A 144 16.57 3.84 -2.99
CA ASP A 144 17.66 4.81 -3.10
C ASP A 144 17.30 6.15 -2.42
N PRO A 145 18.23 6.78 -1.69
CA PRO A 145 17.99 8.05 -0.99
C PRO A 145 17.48 9.19 -1.88
N SER A 146 17.80 9.18 -3.18
CA SER A 146 17.29 10.18 -4.12
C SER A 146 15.76 10.08 -4.31
N LEU A 147 15.21 8.86 -4.30
CA LEU A 147 13.77 8.60 -4.35
C LEU A 147 13.09 8.94 -3.02
N GLY A 148 13.77 8.74 -1.88
CA GLY A 148 13.24 9.12 -0.55
C GLY A 148 12.79 10.57 -0.46
N LYS A 149 13.46 11.49 -1.18
CA LYS A 149 13.09 12.92 -1.24
C LYS A 149 11.70 13.14 -1.85
N TYR A 150 11.26 12.29 -2.78
CA TYR A 150 9.93 12.39 -3.39
C TYR A 150 8.84 12.08 -2.35
N PHE A 151 8.98 11.00 -1.60
CA PHE A 151 8.02 10.59 -0.57
C PHE A 151 7.95 11.60 0.58
N ASN A 152 9.09 12.13 1.02
CA ASN A 152 9.12 13.18 2.04
C ASN A 152 8.34 14.43 1.61
N LYS A 153 8.40 14.81 0.33
CA LYS A 153 7.59 15.91 -0.21
C LYS A 153 6.12 15.56 -0.30
N MET A 154 5.78 14.32 -0.71
CA MET A 154 4.39 13.89 -0.80
C MET A 154 3.67 13.82 0.55
N LYS A 155 4.40 13.64 1.65
CA LYS A 155 3.81 13.55 3.00
C LYS A 155 2.95 14.78 3.35
N THR A 156 3.32 15.96 2.85
CA THR A 156 2.56 17.22 3.08
C THR A 156 1.23 17.28 2.31
N VAL A 157 1.03 16.41 1.32
CA VAL A 157 -0.24 16.28 0.59
C VAL A 157 -1.27 15.47 1.39
N SER A 158 -0.84 14.76 2.43
CA SER A 158 -1.76 14.04 3.32
C SER A 158 -2.74 14.99 4.00
N ARG A 159 -4.00 14.59 4.03
CA ARG A 159 -5.07 15.39 4.65
C ARG A 159 -4.90 15.49 6.17
N TYR A 160 -4.42 14.41 6.78
CA TYR A 160 -4.17 14.32 8.21
C TYR A 160 -2.73 13.89 8.47
N GLN A 161 -2.22 14.32 9.62
CA GLN A 161 -0.98 13.81 10.17
C GLN A 161 -1.30 12.58 11.02
N TRP A 162 -0.53 11.52 10.82
CA TRP A 162 -0.76 10.25 11.50
C TRP A 162 0.44 9.88 12.37
N ASP A 163 0.13 9.38 13.56
CA ASP A 163 1.11 8.80 14.48
C ASP A 163 0.99 7.28 14.43
N ASN A 164 2.12 6.59 14.28
CA ASN A 164 2.17 5.15 14.49
C ASN A 164 2.29 4.89 15.99
N ILE A 165 1.20 4.42 16.61
CA ILE A 165 1.12 4.19 18.05
C ILE A 165 1.82 2.88 18.43
N SER A 166 1.64 1.84 17.61
CA SER A 166 2.29 0.55 17.80
C SER A 166 2.65 -0.10 16.47
N TYR A 167 3.68 -0.94 16.54
CA TYR A 167 4.15 -1.80 15.46
C TYR A 167 4.62 -3.10 16.11
N GLU A 168 3.91 -4.19 15.84
CA GLU A 168 4.14 -5.50 16.45
C GLU A 168 4.30 -6.56 15.36
N VAL A 169 5.25 -7.47 15.56
CA VAL A 169 5.53 -8.57 14.63
C VAL A 169 5.43 -9.89 15.39
N GLU A 170 4.49 -10.73 14.99
CA GLU A 170 4.25 -12.06 15.54
C GLU A 170 4.28 -13.10 14.42
N GLY A 171 5.44 -13.72 14.21
CA GLY A 171 5.66 -14.65 13.09
C GLY A 171 5.51 -13.93 11.74
N ASP A 172 4.56 -14.38 10.93
CA ASP A 172 4.22 -13.80 9.62
C ASP A 172 3.05 -12.79 9.72
N GLU A 173 2.72 -12.32 10.92
CA GLU A 173 1.74 -11.27 11.14
C GLU A 173 2.40 -9.99 11.62
N ILE A 174 2.08 -8.88 10.95
CA ILE A 174 2.48 -7.52 11.31
C ILE A 174 1.21 -6.75 11.65
N VAL A 175 1.14 -6.21 12.86
CA VAL A 175 0.03 -5.38 13.32
C VAL A 175 0.53 -3.98 13.59
N GLU A 176 -0.18 -2.98 13.06
CA GLU A 176 0.13 -1.57 13.24
C GLU A 176 -1.09 -0.83 13.75
N GLU A 177 -0.92 0.05 14.74
CA GLU A 177 -1.95 1.02 15.13
C GLU A 177 -1.54 2.42 14.69
N TRP A 178 -2.45 3.12 14.02
CA TRP A 178 -2.22 4.47 13.53
C TRP A 178 -3.33 5.41 13.99
N SER A 179 -2.97 6.57 14.53
CA SER A 179 -3.97 7.57 14.94
C SER A 179 -3.79 8.93 14.30
N ALA A 180 -4.90 9.64 14.16
CA ALA A 180 -4.94 11.05 13.81
C ALA A 180 -6.06 11.76 14.57
N CYS A 181 -5.89 13.06 14.80
CA CYS A 181 -7.00 13.94 15.19
C CYS A 181 -7.65 14.50 13.91
N VAL A 182 -8.96 14.33 13.80
CA VAL A 182 -9.76 14.71 12.65
C VAL A 182 -10.72 15.82 13.08
N PRO A 183 -10.69 16.99 12.44
CA PRO A 183 -11.63 18.06 12.77
C PRO A 183 -13.06 17.62 12.50
N ASP A 184 -13.91 17.78 13.50
CA ASP A 184 -15.34 17.53 13.46
C ASP A 184 -16.12 18.80 13.81
N ALA A 185 -17.21 19.04 13.09
CA ALA A 185 -17.99 20.27 13.22
C ALA A 185 -18.80 20.35 14.53
N VAL A 186 -18.99 19.22 15.23
CA VAL A 186 -19.85 19.10 16.42
C VAL A 186 -19.03 18.99 17.71
N VAL A 187 -17.96 18.20 17.70
CA VAL A 187 -17.13 17.89 18.90
C VAL A 187 -15.70 18.43 18.83
N ASN A 188 -15.43 19.39 17.93
CA ASN A 188 -14.12 19.97 17.60
C ASN A 188 -13.16 19.00 16.91
N ASP A 189 -12.65 18.00 17.61
CA ASP A 189 -11.69 17.03 17.08
C ASP A 189 -12.04 15.62 17.54
N ILE A 190 -12.13 14.68 16.60
CA ILE A 190 -12.30 13.25 16.86
C ILE A 190 -10.94 12.57 16.69
N LYS A 191 -10.51 11.82 17.70
CA LYS A 191 -9.36 10.94 17.56
C LYS A 191 -9.81 9.65 16.87
N VAL A 192 -9.24 9.36 15.71
CA VAL A 192 -9.44 8.09 15.01
C VAL A 192 -8.21 7.21 15.19
N VAL A 193 -8.43 5.90 15.35
CA VAL A 193 -7.35 4.92 15.46
C VAL A 193 -7.65 3.76 14.53
N PHE A 194 -6.81 3.56 13.51
CA PHE A 194 -6.91 2.41 12.60
C PHE A 194 -5.96 1.30 13.03
N VAL A 195 -6.45 0.07 12.92
CA VAL A 195 -5.63 -1.14 13.03
C VAL A 195 -5.36 -1.67 11.64
N ILE A 196 -4.09 -1.88 11.33
CA ILE A 196 -3.63 -2.46 10.07
C ILE A 196 -3.00 -3.81 10.36
N LYS A 197 -3.41 -4.83 9.62
CA LYS A 197 -2.85 -6.17 9.70
C LYS A 197 -2.27 -6.54 8.34
N ASN A 198 -0.98 -6.85 8.28
CA ASN A 198 -0.28 -7.24 7.05
C ASN A 198 -0.49 -6.24 5.89
N GLY A 199 -0.51 -4.95 6.21
CA GLY A 199 -0.68 -3.85 5.26
C GLY A 199 -2.12 -3.44 4.95
N LEU A 200 -3.10 -4.18 5.48
CA LEU A 200 -4.51 -4.02 5.20
C LEU A 200 -5.23 -3.36 6.38
N ILE A 201 -6.05 -2.34 6.11
CA ILE A 201 -6.88 -1.74 7.16
C ILE A 201 -7.91 -2.77 7.59
N SER A 202 -7.84 -3.16 8.86
CA SER A 202 -8.60 -4.29 9.41
C SER A 202 -9.74 -3.84 10.31
N ALA A 203 -9.55 -2.76 11.07
CA ALA A 203 -10.55 -2.23 12.00
C ALA A 203 -10.32 -0.75 12.31
N LEU A 204 -11.36 -0.11 12.84
CA LEU A 204 -11.27 1.14 13.57
C LEU A 204 -11.41 0.81 15.07
N LYS A 205 -10.48 1.30 15.88
CA LYS A 205 -10.51 1.17 17.34
C LYS A 205 -11.22 2.40 17.91
N GLY A 206 -12.25 2.14 18.72
CA GLY A 206 -13.03 3.17 19.43
C GLY A 206 -12.33 3.71 20.66
#